data_AF-A0A522BKX7-F1
#
_entry.id   AF-A0A522BKX7-F1
#
_cell.length_a   1.000
_cell.length_b   1.000
_cell.length_c   1.000
_cell.angle_alpha   90.00
_cell.angle_beta   90.00
_cell.angle_gamma   90.00
#
_symmetry.space_group_name_H-M   'P 1'
#
loop_
_entity.id
_entity.type
_entity.pdbx_description
1 polymer ?
#
loop_
_entity_poly.entity_id
_entity_poly.type
_entity_poly.pdbx_seq_one_letter_code
_entity_poly.pdbx_strand_id
1 'polypeptide(L)'
;MKNRYLPRQARTAVIAALVSMLLAACGGGGGDGGNTPTKSQQTTDTTGSTGSTGSTGSTGSSGSTGSSGSSGSSGSSGSSGSSGSSGSSGSSGSSGSSGSSGATSGTTYYVRADGSTADKCTGRSDAAYPGTGTNQACAWSSPLVALPPGGTARIAGGDTLLIASGQYKIGYGATGAPTNSTCHVGAPWDCVLLPVPSGPDAAHPTRIVGQGHDSGCSAPPQLWGSQGAAQVLSLAGSSNVQVSCLEITDRATCAQNHTGSLACSTGAVPRGDWATAGVYGTESTNVQLTDIDVHGLASQGMLVGGVSNWTMTRVKIVGNGFVGWDGDLRGRAKPSSNSGTIKFSHVNIEWNGCVETYPGRTPSGCWGQSVTGYGDGLGTYQTGGNWIFEDTVFKHNVSDGLDLLYADGTGSVTVNRV
;
A
#
# COMPACT_ATOMS: atom_id res chain seq x y z
N MET A 1 4.00 33.40 50.95
CA MET A 1 2.53 33.31 51.15
C MET A 1 2.14 31.85 50.95
N LYS A 2 1.59 31.21 51.99
CA LYS A 2 1.16 29.80 52.03
C LYS A 2 -0.30 29.67 51.54
N ASN A 3 -0.68 28.43 51.23
CA ASN A 3 -2.04 27.86 51.11
C ASN A 3 -2.66 27.89 49.70
N ARG A 4 -3.36 26.85 49.22
CA ARG A 4 -3.75 25.55 49.81
C ARG A 4 -4.22 24.61 48.69
N TYR A 5 -4.14 23.32 49.00
CA TYR A 5 -4.57 22.16 48.21
C TYR A 5 -6.02 21.74 48.58
N LEU A 6 -6.66 20.94 47.69
CA LEU A 6 -7.76 19.95 47.87
C LEU A 6 -9.25 20.41 47.90
N PRO A 7 -10.26 19.52 47.65
CA PRO A 7 -10.27 18.13 47.10
C PRO A 7 -11.41 17.77 46.08
N ARG A 8 -11.38 16.50 45.63
CA ARG A 8 -12.42 15.69 44.94
C ARG A 8 -13.73 15.51 45.75
N GLN A 9 -14.89 15.41 45.10
CA GLN A 9 -15.78 14.22 45.08
C GLN A 9 -17.20 14.47 44.49
N ALA A 10 -17.62 13.49 43.67
CA ALA A 10 -18.95 12.87 43.54
C ALA A 10 -20.17 13.68 43.00
N ARG A 11 -20.82 13.18 41.93
CA ARG A 11 -22.01 12.30 42.00
C ARG A 11 -22.61 12.02 40.61
N THR A 12 -23.13 10.81 40.48
CA THR A 12 -23.80 10.18 39.34
C THR A 12 -25.25 10.66 39.17
N ALA A 13 -25.76 10.53 37.93
CA ALA A 13 -27.13 10.21 37.50
C ALA A 13 -28.08 11.32 36.99
N VAL A 14 -28.34 11.24 35.68
CA VAL A 14 -29.64 11.16 34.95
C VAL A 14 -30.73 12.21 35.24
N ILE A 15 -31.20 12.88 34.17
CA ILE A 15 -32.63 13.01 33.79
C ILE A 15 -32.71 13.50 32.32
N ALA A 16 -33.46 12.77 31.51
CA ALA A 16 -33.90 13.14 30.15
C ALA A 16 -35.37 13.57 30.20
N ALA A 17 -35.74 14.58 29.40
CA ALA A 17 -36.97 14.67 28.58
C ALA A 17 -37.32 16.14 28.26
N LEU A 18 -37.74 16.37 27.01
CA LEU A 18 -38.87 17.22 26.54
C LEU A 18 -38.56 17.71 25.12
N VAL A 19 -39.47 17.81 24.15
CA VAL A 19 -40.68 17.08 23.72
C VAL A 19 -41.00 17.67 22.33
N SER A 20 -41.54 16.82 21.46
CA SER A 20 -41.98 17.03 20.08
C SER A 20 -43.00 18.16 19.82
N MET A 21 -43.14 18.55 18.55
CA MET A 21 -44.38 18.78 17.75
C MET A 21 -44.11 19.75 16.58
N LEU A 22 -44.71 19.71 15.39
CA LEU A 22 -45.67 18.83 14.69
C LEU A 22 -45.61 19.21 13.18
N LEU A 23 -45.93 18.25 12.31
CA LEU A 23 -46.12 18.40 10.85
C LEU A 23 -47.41 19.15 10.48
N ALA A 24 -47.46 19.69 9.24
CA ALA A 24 -48.70 19.83 8.47
C ALA A 24 -48.44 19.53 6.97
N ALA A 25 -49.39 18.82 6.36
CA ALA A 25 -49.38 18.27 5.00
C ALA A 25 -50.62 18.73 4.21
N CYS A 26 -50.65 18.51 2.89
CA CYS A 26 -51.83 18.29 2.02
C CYS A 26 -51.32 17.96 0.60
N GLY A 27 -51.86 17.08 -0.24
CA GLY A 27 -53.02 16.14 -0.28
C GLY A 27 -52.84 15.30 -1.57
N GLY A 28 -53.62 14.28 -1.96
CA GLY A 28 -54.84 13.64 -1.44
C GLY A 28 -55.30 12.51 -2.41
N GLY A 29 -56.23 11.66 -1.94
CA GLY A 29 -57.08 10.70 -2.69
C GLY A 29 -56.52 9.27 -2.83
N GLY A 30 -57.12 8.16 -2.37
CA GLY A 30 -58.43 7.88 -1.76
C GLY A 30 -59.06 6.64 -2.42
N GLY A 31 -59.15 5.50 -1.71
CA GLY A 31 -59.86 4.27 -2.15
C GLY A 31 -59.70 3.07 -1.20
N ASP A 32 -60.72 2.84 -0.37
CA ASP A 32 -61.20 1.64 0.36
C ASP A 32 -60.20 0.85 1.25
N GLY A 33 -60.31 0.75 2.59
CA GLY A 33 -61.47 0.72 3.50
C GLY A 33 -61.83 -0.75 3.80
N GLY A 34 -61.68 -1.35 4.98
CA GLY A 34 -61.45 -0.89 6.35
C GLY A 34 -62.38 -1.69 7.28
N ASN A 35 -61.87 -2.32 8.34
CA ASN A 35 -62.56 -2.35 9.64
C ASN A 35 -61.62 -2.81 10.78
N THR A 36 -60.97 -1.84 11.41
CA THR A 36 -60.92 -1.74 12.88
C THR A 36 -62.19 -1.00 13.33
N PRO A 37 -62.72 -1.14 14.55
CA PRO A 37 -62.23 -0.23 15.59
C PRO A 37 -62.31 -0.69 17.05
N THR A 38 -61.44 0.01 17.79
CA THR A 38 -61.34 0.27 19.22
C THR A 38 -62.57 0.89 19.91
N LYS A 39 -62.44 1.02 21.25
CA LYS A 39 -63.03 2.02 22.18
C LYS A 39 -64.46 1.70 22.66
N SER A 40 -64.91 2.03 23.87
CA SER A 40 -64.36 2.61 25.12
C SER A 40 -65.54 2.73 26.12
N GLN A 41 -65.25 3.05 27.39
CA GLN A 41 -66.12 3.69 28.39
C GLN A 41 -67.08 2.83 29.25
N GLN A 42 -66.71 2.72 30.54
CA GLN A 42 -67.40 3.25 31.74
C GLN A 42 -68.91 2.97 31.93
N THR A 43 -69.27 2.23 33.00
CA THR A 43 -70.26 2.61 34.06
C THR A 43 -70.45 1.51 35.14
N THR A 44 -70.26 1.91 36.41
CA THR A 44 -71.03 1.60 37.66
C THR A 44 -71.44 0.18 38.12
N ASP A 45 -71.10 -0.08 39.40
CA ASP A 45 -71.86 -0.65 40.53
C ASP A 45 -72.72 -1.92 40.37
N THR A 46 -72.40 -2.98 41.15
CA THR A 46 -73.19 -3.48 42.32
C THR A 46 -72.92 -4.96 42.66
N THR A 47 -72.48 -5.18 43.90
CA THR A 47 -72.96 -6.17 44.91
C THR A 47 -73.09 -7.67 44.57
N GLY A 48 -72.50 -8.54 45.41
CA GLY A 48 -72.92 -9.95 45.52
C GLY A 48 -71.94 -10.88 46.24
N SER A 49 -72.29 -11.30 47.44
CA SER A 49 -71.51 -11.96 48.48
C SER A 49 -71.43 -13.51 48.42
N THR A 50 -70.32 -14.05 48.94
CA THR A 50 -70.17 -15.20 49.88
C THR A 50 -70.56 -16.63 49.47
N GLY A 51 -69.62 -17.54 49.72
CA GLY A 51 -69.86 -18.97 50.00
C GLY A 51 -68.58 -19.68 50.44
N SER A 52 -68.49 -20.05 51.72
CA SER A 52 -67.34 -20.67 52.39
C SER A 52 -67.37 -22.20 52.40
N THR A 53 -66.17 -22.79 52.35
CA THR A 53 -65.68 -24.00 53.05
C THR A 53 -66.39 -25.36 52.90
N GLY A 54 -65.58 -26.39 52.63
CA GLY A 54 -65.88 -27.78 52.98
C GLY A 54 -64.67 -28.69 52.81
N SER A 55 -64.22 -29.28 53.91
CA SER A 55 -62.96 -30.02 54.10
C SER A 55 -63.04 -31.54 53.82
N THR A 56 -61.87 -32.08 53.43
CA THR A 56 -61.25 -33.39 53.69
C THR A 56 -62.01 -34.71 53.46
N GLY A 57 -61.38 -35.60 52.70
CA GLY A 57 -61.46 -37.06 52.85
C GLY A 57 -60.08 -37.69 52.61
N SER A 58 -59.70 -38.67 53.43
CA SER A 58 -58.36 -39.29 53.48
C SER A 58 -58.28 -40.70 52.88
N THR A 59 -57.13 -40.99 52.28
CA THR A 59 -56.40 -42.27 52.13
C THR A 59 -56.94 -43.38 51.21
N GLY A 60 -56.05 -43.84 50.32
CA GLY A 60 -55.99 -45.21 49.79
C GLY A 60 -54.53 -45.67 49.68
N SER A 61 -54.26 -46.92 50.09
CA SER A 61 -52.95 -47.54 50.34
C SER A 61 -52.16 -47.94 49.07
N SER A 62 -50.85 -48.14 49.24
CA SER A 62 -49.85 -48.52 48.22
C SER A 62 -50.09 -49.88 47.55
N GLY A 63 -49.75 -49.96 46.26
CA GLY A 63 -49.60 -51.21 45.48
C GLY A 63 -48.14 -51.67 45.36
N SER A 64 -47.96 -52.98 45.19
CA SER A 64 -46.76 -53.82 45.39
C SER A 64 -45.56 -53.61 44.44
N THR A 65 -44.37 -53.92 44.97
CA THR A 65 -43.06 -54.01 44.29
C THR A 65 -43.05 -54.98 43.10
N GLY A 66 -42.56 -54.53 41.94
CA GLY A 66 -42.23 -55.36 40.78
C GLY A 66 -40.78 -55.85 40.80
N SER A 67 -40.55 -57.06 40.30
CA SER A 67 -39.30 -57.84 40.28
C SER A 67 -38.09 -57.19 39.59
N SER A 68 -36.88 -57.47 40.10
CA SER A 68 -35.59 -57.07 39.54
C SER A 68 -35.42 -57.49 38.07
N GLY A 69 -35.02 -56.54 37.22
CA GLY A 69 -34.61 -56.78 35.83
C GLY A 69 -33.15 -57.24 35.72
N SER A 70 -32.89 -58.10 34.73
CA SER A 70 -31.63 -58.78 34.40
C SER A 70 -30.44 -57.85 34.08
N SER A 71 -29.22 -58.32 34.39
CA SER A 71 -27.94 -57.71 34.02
C SER A 71 -27.82 -57.41 32.52
N GLY A 72 -27.16 -56.30 32.20
CA GLY A 72 -27.25 -55.58 30.92
C GLY A 72 -26.62 -56.26 29.70
N SER A 73 -27.08 -55.82 28.53
CA SER A 73 -26.42 -56.05 27.23
C SER A 73 -25.23 -55.10 27.05
N SER A 74 -24.12 -55.63 26.56
CA SER A 74 -22.88 -54.92 26.24
C SER A 74 -23.09 -53.62 25.45
N GLY A 75 -22.30 -52.60 25.77
CA GLY A 75 -22.34 -51.29 25.10
C GLY A 75 -22.11 -51.39 23.60
N SER A 76 -22.82 -50.57 22.83
CA SER A 76 -22.60 -50.37 21.40
C SER A 76 -21.16 -49.94 21.13
N SER A 77 -20.50 -50.60 20.17
CA SER A 77 -19.19 -50.21 19.65
C SER A 77 -19.15 -48.72 19.32
N GLY A 78 -18.08 -48.04 19.73
CA GLY A 78 -17.88 -46.61 19.45
C GLY A 78 -17.90 -46.32 17.95
N SER A 79 -18.49 -45.19 17.56
CA SER A 79 -18.44 -44.68 16.20
C SER A 79 -17.00 -44.59 15.70
N SER A 80 -16.72 -45.16 14.53
CA SER A 80 -15.45 -44.99 13.82
C SER A 80 -15.08 -43.51 13.74
N GLY A 81 -13.83 -43.16 14.08
CA GLY A 81 -13.33 -41.80 13.98
C GLY A 81 -13.49 -41.25 12.56
N SER A 82 -13.84 -39.97 12.44
CA SER A 82 -13.89 -39.26 11.16
C SER A 82 -12.57 -39.44 10.41
N SER A 83 -12.64 -39.85 9.14
CA SER A 83 -11.50 -39.89 8.23
C SER A 83 -10.74 -38.57 8.30
N GLY A 84 -9.41 -38.63 8.47
CA GLY A 84 -8.57 -37.44 8.46
C GLY A 84 -8.78 -36.66 7.15
N SER A 85 -8.83 -35.34 7.24
CA SER A 85 -8.87 -34.45 6.07
C SER A 85 -7.74 -34.82 5.12
N SER A 86 -8.06 -35.04 3.84
CA SER A 86 -7.07 -35.18 2.77
C SER A 86 -6.06 -34.03 2.88
N GLY A 87 -4.77 -34.36 2.92
CA GLY A 87 -3.72 -33.35 2.92
C GLY A 87 -3.89 -32.41 1.73
N SER A 88 -3.68 -31.11 1.94
CA SER A 88 -3.70 -30.12 0.87
C SER A 88 -2.79 -30.58 -0.26
N SER A 89 -3.30 -30.59 -1.50
CA SER A 89 -2.49 -30.80 -2.69
C SER A 89 -1.23 -29.94 -2.60
N GLY A 90 -0.05 -30.55 -2.71
CA GLY A 90 1.20 -29.80 -2.75
C GLY A 90 1.13 -28.73 -3.83
N SER A 91 1.63 -27.53 -3.54
CA SER A 91 1.79 -26.46 -4.52
C SER A 91 2.41 -27.03 -5.79
N SER A 92 1.80 -26.75 -6.95
CA SER A 92 2.40 -27.10 -8.24
C SER A 92 3.84 -26.60 -8.25
N GLY A 93 4.80 -27.49 -8.50
CA GLY A 93 6.20 -27.10 -8.63
C GLY A 93 6.31 -26.00 -9.68
N SER A 94 7.12 -24.97 -9.40
CA SER A 94 7.43 -23.93 -10.37
C SER A 94 7.82 -24.56 -11.69
N SER A 95 7.22 -24.09 -12.79
CA SER A 95 7.62 -24.51 -14.13
C SER A 95 9.13 -24.37 -14.24
N GLY A 96 9.82 -25.46 -14.59
CA GLY A 96 11.27 -25.45 -14.77
C GLY A 96 11.66 -24.33 -15.73
N SER A 97 12.67 -23.55 -15.35
CA SER A 97 13.24 -22.48 -16.18
C SER A 97 13.47 -23.02 -17.59
N SER A 98 12.87 -22.38 -18.60
CA SER A 98 13.22 -22.63 -20.00
C SER A 98 14.74 -22.55 -20.13
N GLY A 99 15.34 -23.53 -20.81
CA GLY A 99 16.79 -23.68 -20.92
C GLY A 99 17.48 -22.39 -21.34
N SER A 100 18.67 -22.16 -20.79
CA SER A 100 19.55 -21.04 -21.08
C SER A 100 19.82 -20.92 -22.59
N SER A 101 19.00 -20.11 -23.27
CA SER A 101 19.41 -19.49 -24.53
C SER A 101 20.69 -18.71 -24.23
N GLY A 102 21.75 -18.97 -25.00
CA GLY A 102 23.10 -18.47 -24.72
C GLY A 102 23.14 -16.99 -24.36
N ALA A 103 23.97 -16.67 -23.37
CA ALA A 103 24.19 -15.33 -22.83
C ALA A 103 24.33 -14.30 -23.96
N THR A 104 23.22 -13.67 -24.30
CA THR A 104 23.20 -12.50 -25.16
C THR A 104 23.55 -11.35 -24.22
N SER A 105 24.72 -10.72 -24.40
CA SER A 105 25.00 -9.47 -23.71
C SER A 105 23.83 -8.52 -23.97
N GLY A 106 23.18 -8.06 -22.90
CA GLY A 106 22.01 -7.18 -23.02
C GLY A 106 22.31 -5.96 -23.88
N THR A 107 21.31 -5.51 -24.61
CA THR A 107 21.41 -4.30 -25.43
C THR A 107 21.36 -3.08 -24.52
N THR A 108 22.16 -2.05 -24.83
CA THR A 108 22.02 -0.73 -24.19
C THR A 108 21.12 0.16 -25.02
N TYR A 109 20.09 0.71 -24.38
CA TYR A 109 19.21 1.73 -24.90
C TYR A 109 19.46 3.06 -24.19
N TYR A 110 19.27 4.16 -24.89
CA TYR A 110 19.57 5.51 -24.42
C TYR A 110 18.31 6.35 -24.33
N VAL A 111 18.22 7.14 -23.26
CA VAL A 111 17.20 8.16 -23.06
C VAL A 111 17.88 9.51 -22.92
N ARG A 112 17.40 10.51 -23.68
CA ARG A 112 17.90 11.89 -23.67
C ARG A 112 16.75 12.87 -23.87
N ALA A 113 16.83 14.05 -23.27
CA ALA A 113 15.81 15.09 -23.49
C ALA A 113 15.69 15.56 -24.96
N ASP A 114 16.77 15.45 -25.73
CA ASP A 114 16.84 15.74 -27.18
C ASP A 114 16.56 14.52 -28.07
N GLY A 115 16.13 13.40 -27.49
CA GLY A 115 15.68 12.21 -28.19
C GLY A 115 14.27 12.36 -28.77
N SER A 116 13.67 11.25 -29.23
CA SER A 116 12.31 11.25 -29.78
C SER A 116 11.52 9.98 -29.45
N THR A 117 10.34 9.84 -30.01
CA THR A 117 9.43 8.69 -29.82
C THR A 117 9.98 7.41 -30.50
N ALA A 118 9.39 6.26 -30.16
CA ALA A 118 9.86 4.96 -30.67
C ALA A 118 9.67 4.75 -32.19
N ASP A 119 8.78 5.50 -32.85
CA ASP A 119 8.66 5.49 -34.32
C ASP A 119 9.78 6.32 -35.00
N LYS A 120 10.37 7.25 -34.26
CA LYS A 120 11.40 8.17 -34.73
C LYS A 120 12.80 7.70 -34.41
N CYS A 121 13.02 7.18 -33.20
CA CYS A 121 14.32 6.77 -32.71
C CYS A 121 14.34 5.29 -32.33
N THR A 122 15.41 4.60 -32.71
CA THR A 122 15.64 3.19 -32.33
C THR A 122 15.95 3.03 -30.84
N GLY A 123 16.38 4.10 -30.17
CA GLY A 123 16.85 4.08 -28.79
C GLY A 123 18.26 3.49 -28.64
N ARG A 124 18.92 3.03 -29.71
CA ARG A 124 20.19 2.29 -29.65
C ARG A 124 21.45 3.14 -29.83
N SER A 125 21.29 4.46 -29.90
CA SER A 125 22.40 5.40 -30.05
C SER A 125 22.26 6.53 -29.05
N ASP A 126 23.36 6.88 -28.38
CA ASP A 126 23.47 8.08 -27.54
C ASP A 126 23.60 9.33 -28.43
N ALA A 127 22.51 9.67 -29.11
CA ALA A 127 22.45 10.80 -30.03
C ALA A 127 21.07 11.48 -30.01
N ALA A 128 21.05 12.77 -30.25
CA ALA A 128 19.83 13.55 -30.44
C ALA A 128 19.05 13.06 -31.67
N TYR A 129 17.74 13.25 -31.67
CA TYR A 129 16.93 13.05 -32.87
C TYR A 129 17.30 14.11 -33.93
N PRO A 130 17.60 13.73 -35.19
CA PRO A 130 18.01 14.68 -36.24
C PRO A 130 16.90 15.63 -36.70
N GLY A 131 15.70 15.56 -36.12
CA GLY A 131 14.55 16.42 -36.45
C GLY A 131 13.65 15.86 -37.55
N THR A 132 14.10 14.87 -38.33
CA THR A 132 13.30 14.25 -39.41
C THR A 132 13.59 12.75 -39.55
N GLY A 133 12.73 12.07 -40.32
CA GLY A 133 12.82 10.64 -40.59
C GLY A 133 12.04 9.75 -39.62
N THR A 134 12.20 8.44 -39.77
CA THR A 134 11.73 7.39 -38.85
C THR A 134 12.89 6.40 -38.64
N ASN A 135 12.86 5.60 -37.57
CA ASN A 135 13.89 4.62 -37.26
C ASN A 135 15.33 5.18 -37.28
N GLN A 136 15.51 6.42 -36.85
CA GLN A 136 16.81 7.07 -36.79
C GLN A 136 17.64 6.51 -35.63
N ALA A 137 18.96 6.48 -35.81
CA ALA A 137 19.91 6.10 -34.76
C ALA A 137 20.04 7.23 -33.73
N CYS A 138 19.09 7.28 -32.80
CA CYS A 138 19.01 8.28 -31.74
C CYS A 138 18.38 7.70 -30.48
N ALA A 139 18.49 8.45 -29.39
CA ALA A 139 17.94 8.11 -28.09
C ALA A 139 16.42 8.34 -28.04
N TRP A 140 15.76 7.67 -27.10
CA TRP A 140 14.38 7.98 -26.78
C TRP A 140 14.26 9.24 -25.93
N SER A 141 13.16 9.97 -26.06
CA SER A 141 12.96 11.24 -25.36
C SER A 141 12.65 11.10 -23.86
N SER A 142 12.23 9.92 -23.42
CA SER A 142 11.77 9.68 -22.05
C SER A 142 11.81 8.20 -21.68
N PRO A 143 11.98 7.83 -20.39
CA PRO A 143 11.81 6.46 -19.94
C PRO A 143 10.41 5.89 -20.21
N LEU A 144 9.38 6.75 -20.35
CA LEU A 144 8.03 6.35 -20.77
C LEU A 144 7.99 5.78 -22.19
N VAL A 145 8.97 6.11 -23.04
CA VAL A 145 9.11 5.47 -24.35
C VAL A 145 9.67 4.05 -24.18
N ALA A 146 10.59 3.83 -23.23
CA ALA A 146 11.12 2.50 -22.96
C ALA A 146 10.09 1.58 -22.27
N LEU A 147 9.34 2.13 -21.31
CA LEU A 147 8.42 1.42 -20.43
C LEU A 147 7.02 2.08 -20.45
N PRO A 148 6.28 1.99 -21.57
CA PRO A 148 5.06 2.77 -21.80
C PRO A 148 3.85 2.27 -21.00
N PRO A 149 3.11 3.14 -20.29
CA PRO A 149 1.90 2.74 -19.57
C PRO A 149 0.86 2.10 -20.51
N GLY A 150 0.32 0.95 -20.10
CA GLY A 150 -0.66 0.18 -20.86
C GLY A 150 -0.14 -0.45 -22.16
N GLY A 151 1.17 -0.41 -22.41
CA GLY A 151 1.80 -0.99 -23.59
C GLY A 151 2.68 -2.20 -23.27
N THR A 152 3.68 -2.43 -24.12
CA THR A 152 4.71 -3.45 -23.92
C THR A 152 6.04 -2.75 -23.68
N ALA A 153 6.84 -3.26 -22.74
CA ALA A 153 8.22 -2.80 -22.54
C ALA A 153 9.02 -2.94 -23.85
N ARG A 154 9.79 -1.92 -24.20
CA ARG A 154 10.65 -1.89 -25.40
C ARG A 154 12.08 -2.35 -25.12
N ILE A 155 12.40 -2.57 -23.86
CA ILE A 155 13.61 -3.27 -23.40
C ILE A 155 13.23 -4.67 -22.95
N ALA A 156 14.15 -5.62 -23.06
CA ALA A 156 14.00 -7.00 -22.62
C ALA A 156 14.75 -7.26 -21.31
N GLY A 157 14.53 -8.44 -20.74
CA GLY A 157 15.31 -8.92 -19.60
C GLY A 157 16.81 -8.97 -19.91
N GLY A 158 17.64 -8.37 -19.07
CA GLY A 158 19.09 -8.30 -19.23
C GLY A 158 19.58 -7.05 -19.96
N ASP A 159 18.70 -6.27 -20.59
CA ASP A 159 19.06 -5.01 -21.26
C ASP A 159 19.44 -3.91 -20.24
N THR A 160 20.16 -2.89 -20.72
CA THR A 160 20.46 -1.66 -19.98
C THR A 160 19.68 -0.49 -20.57
N LEU A 161 18.96 0.27 -19.76
CA LEU A 161 18.43 1.58 -20.10
C LEU A 161 19.30 2.66 -19.44
N LEU A 162 20.10 3.36 -20.24
CA LEU A 162 20.95 4.46 -19.81
C LEU A 162 20.23 5.79 -20.02
N ILE A 163 20.02 6.54 -18.93
CA ILE A 163 19.28 7.80 -18.91
C ILE A 163 20.27 8.95 -18.77
N ALA A 164 20.39 9.78 -19.80
CA ALA A 164 21.23 10.98 -19.77
C ALA A 164 20.76 11.94 -18.69
N SER A 165 21.70 12.66 -18.05
CA SER A 165 21.38 13.68 -17.06
C SER A 165 20.33 14.66 -17.61
N GLY A 166 19.33 14.97 -16.81
CA GLY A 166 18.17 15.73 -17.27
C GLY A 166 16.98 15.53 -16.35
N GLN A 167 15.84 16.07 -16.77
CA GLN A 167 14.60 16.06 -16.00
C GLN A 167 13.50 15.37 -16.81
N TYR A 168 12.99 14.26 -16.31
CA TYR A 168 12.02 13.42 -17.03
C TYR A 168 10.73 13.30 -16.22
N LYS A 169 9.67 13.92 -16.74
CA LYS A 169 8.33 13.87 -16.14
C LYS A 169 7.74 12.47 -16.32
N ILE A 170 7.17 11.92 -15.27
CA ILE A 170 6.37 10.70 -15.26
C ILE A 170 4.94 11.08 -14.85
N GLY A 171 3.95 10.71 -15.64
CA GLY A 171 2.56 11.09 -15.42
C GLY A 171 1.84 11.56 -16.69
N TYR A 172 0.55 11.87 -16.53
CA TYR A 172 -0.29 12.33 -17.64
C TYR A 172 0.25 13.62 -18.27
N GLY A 173 0.33 13.65 -19.60
CA GLY A 173 0.85 14.79 -20.36
C GLY A 173 2.37 14.92 -20.40
N ALA A 174 3.12 13.93 -19.89
CA ALA A 174 4.57 13.91 -20.00
C ALA A 174 5.06 13.64 -21.43
N THR A 175 6.25 14.14 -21.78
CA THR A 175 6.95 13.78 -23.01
C THR A 175 7.14 12.26 -23.08
N GLY A 176 6.70 11.66 -24.19
CA GLY A 176 6.77 10.21 -24.39
C GLY A 176 5.65 9.41 -23.72
N ALA A 177 4.75 10.04 -22.95
CA ALA A 177 3.55 9.37 -22.45
C ALA A 177 2.61 9.05 -23.62
N PRO A 178 2.10 7.81 -23.73
CA PRO A 178 1.07 7.50 -24.71
C PRO A 178 -0.26 8.12 -24.29
N THR A 179 -1.10 8.47 -25.27
CA THR A 179 -2.53 8.73 -25.06
C THR A 179 -3.29 7.47 -25.44
N ASN A 180 -3.64 6.65 -24.44
CA ASN A 180 -4.33 5.38 -24.64
C ASN A 180 -5.36 5.12 -23.53
N SER A 181 -5.96 3.93 -23.51
CA SER A 181 -6.97 3.55 -22.51
C SER A 181 -6.43 3.44 -21.08
N THR A 182 -5.11 3.44 -20.88
CA THR A 182 -4.47 3.34 -19.56
C THR A 182 -3.96 4.69 -19.09
N CYS A 183 -3.31 5.46 -19.97
CA CYS A 183 -2.84 6.80 -19.66
C CYS A 183 -3.73 7.85 -20.35
N HIS A 184 -4.68 8.38 -19.58
CA HIS A 184 -5.61 9.42 -20.04
C HIS A 184 -6.09 10.30 -18.88
N VAL A 185 -6.79 11.39 -19.19
CA VAL A 185 -7.26 12.39 -18.22
C VAL A 185 -8.14 11.83 -17.08
N GLY A 186 -8.83 10.72 -17.35
CA GLY A 186 -9.70 10.04 -16.38
C GLY A 186 -8.98 8.99 -15.54
N ALA A 187 -7.76 8.61 -15.89
CA ALA A 187 -6.90 7.68 -15.16
C ALA A 187 -5.43 8.17 -15.14
N PRO A 188 -5.16 9.40 -14.66
CA PRO A 188 -3.80 9.94 -14.65
C PRO A 188 -2.86 9.17 -13.71
N TRP A 189 -3.41 8.45 -12.72
CA TRP A 189 -2.66 7.59 -11.81
C TRP A 189 -2.03 6.37 -12.49
N ASP A 190 -2.57 5.93 -13.64
CA ASP A 190 -2.07 4.80 -14.42
C ASP A 190 -1.02 5.23 -15.48
N CYS A 191 -0.74 6.53 -15.60
CA CYS A 191 0.31 7.09 -16.46
C CYS A 191 1.72 6.93 -15.86
N VAL A 192 2.09 5.69 -15.55
CA VAL A 192 3.34 5.33 -14.85
C VAL A 192 4.26 4.51 -15.74
N LEU A 193 5.54 4.39 -15.36
CA LEU A 193 6.42 3.42 -16.01
C LEU A 193 5.90 2.00 -15.78
N LEU A 194 5.92 1.17 -16.83
CA LEU A 194 5.74 -0.27 -16.68
C LEU A 194 6.79 -0.83 -15.71
N PRO A 195 6.49 -1.96 -15.03
CA PRO A 195 7.50 -2.66 -14.26
C PRO A 195 8.73 -3.00 -15.11
N VAL A 196 9.92 -2.87 -14.52
CA VAL A 196 11.17 -3.21 -15.19
C VAL A 196 11.18 -4.72 -15.53
N PRO A 197 11.45 -5.12 -16.78
CA PRO A 197 11.54 -6.53 -17.14
C PRO A 197 12.60 -7.26 -16.32
N SER A 198 12.31 -8.48 -15.88
CA SER A 198 13.25 -9.28 -15.09
C SER A 198 14.49 -9.66 -15.89
N GLY A 199 15.68 -9.51 -15.29
CA GLY A 199 16.90 -10.08 -15.84
C GLY A 199 16.81 -11.61 -15.86
N PRO A 200 17.39 -12.29 -16.87
CA PRO A 200 17.36 -13.75 -16.95
C PRO A 200 17.95 -14.44 -15.72
N ASP A 201 18.99 -13.86 -15.11
CA ASP A 201 19.61 -14.36 -13.88
C ASP A 201 20.36 -13.25 -13.14
N ALA A 202 20.93 -13.56 -11.97
CA ALA A 202 21.65 -12.60 -11.15
C ALA A 202 22.94 -12.04 -11.77
N ALA A 203 23.56 -12.77 -12.70
CA ALA A 203 24.77 -12.33 -13.42
C ALA A 203 24.44 -11.45 -14.63
N HIS A 204 23.21 -11.54 -15.13
CA HIS A 204 22.69 -10.80 -16.27
C HIS A 204 21.44 -9.98 -15.90
N PRO A 205 21.56 -9.00 -14.98
CA PRO A 205 20.40 -8.23 -14.54
C PRO A 205 19.92 -7.27 -15.63
N THR A 206 18.63 -6.94 -15.63
CA THR A 206 18.15 -5.73 -16.33
C THR A 206 18.59 -4.50 -15.55
N ARG A 207 19.13 -3.50 -16.24
CA ARG A 207 19.75 -2.33 -15.59
C ARG A 207 19.04 -1.05 -15.99
N ILE A 208 18.59 -0.25 -15.02
CA ILE A 208 18.11 1.12 -15.24
C ILE A 208 19.14 2.06 -14.59
N VAL A 209 19.88 2.80 -15.40
CA VAL A 209 21.05 3.52 -14.91
C VAL A 209 21.07 4.97 -15.38
N GLY A 210 21.42 5.88 -14.49
CA GLY A 210 21.73 7.26 -14.89
C GLY A 210 23.10 7.38 -15.53
N GLN A 211 23.26 8.38 -16.39
CA GLN A 211 24.56 8.79 -16.89
C GLN A 211 25.49 9.13 -15.72
N GLY A 212 26.69 8.57 -15.76
CA GLY A 212 27.67 8.73 -14.69
C GLY A 212 27.54 7.73 -13.54
N HIS A 213 26.69 6.70 -13.66
CA HIS A 213 26.54 5.65 -12.64
C HIS A 213 27.85 4.93 -12.27
N ASP A 214 28.81 4.88 -13.20
CA ASP A 214 30.12 4.25 -13.06
C ASP A 214 31.24 5.25 -12.75
N SER A 215 30.91 6.54 -12.65
CA SER A 215 31.84 7.65 -12.42
C SER A 215 31.42 8.54 -11.25
N GLY A 216 30.77 7.93 -10.25
CA GLY A 216 30.46 8.55 -8.96
C GLY A 216 29.13 9.29 -8.88
N CYS A 217 28.29 9.21 -9.92
CA CYS A 217 26.94 9.76 -9.95
C CYS A 217 26.83 11.24 -9.52
N SER A 218 27.62 12.10 -10.15
CA SER A 218 27.66 13.54 -9.79
C SER A 218 26.45 14.34 -10.26
N ALA A 219 25.75 13.87 -11.29
CA ALA A 219 24.59 14.53 -11.89
C ALA A 219 23.50 13.51 -12.29
N PRO A 220 22.84 12.87 -11.31
CA PRO A 220 21.80 11.89 -11.59
C PRO A 220 20.68 12.50 -12.44
N PRO A 221 20.14 11.80 -13.44
CA PRO A 221 18.88 12.19 -14.05
C PRO A 221 17.75 12.15 -13.02
N GLN A 222 16.90 13.16 -13.05
CA GLN A 222 15.74 13.27 -12.19
C GLN A 222 14.51 12.71 -12.90
N LEU A 223 13.92 11.67 -12.32
CA LEU A 223 12.59 11.18 -12.67
C LEU A 223 11.58 11.79 -11.70
N TRP A 224 10.56 12.48 -12.20
CA TRP A 224 9.62 13.16 -11.32
C TRP A 224 8.16 12.88 -11.64
N GLY A 225 7.42 12.47 -10.63
CA GLY A 225 6.00 12.14 -10.71
C GLY A 225 5.09 13.36 -10.85
N SER A 226 3.93 13.19 -11.44
CA SER A 226 2.99 14.28 -11.65
C SER A 226 1.55 13.80 -11.85
N GLN A 227 0.60 14.72 -11.72
CA GLN A 227 -0.82 14.48 -11.96
C GLN A 227 -1.43 13.37 -11.10
N GLY A 228 -0.85 13.07 -9.94
CA GLY A 228 -1.27 11.98 -9.07
C GLY A 228 -0.90 10.60 -9.62
N ALA A 229 0.19 10.49 -10.40
CA ALA A 229 0.76 9.21 -10.82
C ALA A 229 0.89 8.26 -9.61
N ALA A 230 0.53 6.99 -9.77
CA ALA A 230 0.56 6.04 -8.65
C ALA A 230 2.00 5.77 -8.17
N GLN A 231 2.97 5.77 -9.08
CA GLN A 231 4.39 5.68 -8.77
C GLN A 231 5.27 6.28 -9.88
N VAL A 232 6.51 6.64 -9.56
CA VAL A 232 7.50 7.08 -10.57
C VAL A 232 8.21 5.88 -11.19
N LEU A 233 8.73 4.96 -10.37
CA LEU A 233 9.42 3.74 -10.78
C LEU A 233 8.70 2.50 -10.25
N SER A 234 8.47 1.52 -11.11
CA SER A 234 7.86 0.24 -10.74
C SER A 234 8.84 -0.91 -10.88
N LEU A 235 8.98 -1.67 -9.80
CA LEU A 235 9.75 -2.91 -9.69
C LEU A 235 8.84 -4.09 -9.32
N ALA A 236 7.53 -3.95 -9.57
CA ALA A 236 6.55 -4.97 -9.24
C ALA A 236 6.71 -6.21 -10.14
N GLY A 237 6.86 -7.39 -9.53
CA GLY A 237 7.08 -8.65 -10.25
C GLY A 237 8.46 -8.79 -10.89
N SER A 238 9.36 -7.83 -10.68
CA SER A 238 10.68 -7.80 -11.31
C SER A 238 11.68 -8.64 -10.54
N SER A 239 12.51 -9.41 -11.26
CA SER A 239 13.60 -10.21 -10.68
C SER A 239 14.93 -9.88 -11.33
N ASN A 240 16.03 -9.95 -10.58
CA ASN A 240 17.38 -9.68 -11.10
C ASN A 240 17.47 -8.30 -11.76
N VAL A 241 17.19 -7.24 -11.00
CA VAL A 241 17.20 -5.86 -11.49
C VAL A 241 18.22 -5.02 -10.75
N GLN A 242 18.94 -4.17 -11.47
CA GLN A 242 19.80 -3.14 -10.89
C GLN A 242 19.27 -1.76 -11.28
N VAL A 243 19.13 -0.88 -10.31
CA VAL A 243 18.82 0.53 -10.52
C VAL A 243 19.93 1.36 -9.91
N SER A 244 20.52 2.27 -10.68
CA SER A 244 21.61 3.08 -10.15
C SER A 244 21.62 4.52 -10.66
N CYS A 245 22.10 5.43 -9.82
CA CYS A 245 22.31 6.83 -10.15
C CYS A 245 21.04 7.55 -10.65
N LEU A 246 20.00 7.63 -9.82
CA LEU A 246 18.76 8.34 -10.14
C LEU A 246 18.34 9.24 -8.99
N GLU A 247 17.75 10.38 -9.33
CA GLU A 247 16.95 11.19 -8.40
C GLU A 247 15.48 10.94 -8.70
N ILE A 248 14.69 10.59 -7.68
CA ILE A 248 13.27 10.26 -7.78
C ILE A 248 12.51 11.20 -6.85
N THR A 249 11.64 12.03 -7.44
CA THR A 249 10.83 13.01 -6.71
C THR A 249 9.45 13.14 -7.36
N ASP A 250 8.62 14.08 -6.93
CA ASP A 250 7.46 14.56 -7.68
C ASP A 250 7.38 16.09 -7.73
N ARG A 251 8.34 16.78 -7.10
CA ARG A 251 8.41 18.25 -6.99
C ARG A 251 7.23 18.88 -6.26
N ALA A 252 6.45 18.08 -5.56
CA ALA A 252 5.31 18.58 -4.82
C ALA A 252 5.77 19.49 -3.68
N THR A 253 5.01 20.55 -3.44
CA THR A 253 5.07 21.33 -2.20
C THR A 253 3.81 21.10 -1.36
N CYS A 254 3.25 19.90 -1.48
CA CYS A 254 2.03 19.45 -0.82
C CYS A 254 2.20 17.98 -0.38
N ALA A 255 1.35 17.51 0.53
CA ALA A 255 1.25 16.11 0.91
C ALA A 255 -0.14 15.54 0.59
N GLN A 256 -0.18 14.28 0.17
CA GLN A 256 -1.39 13.52 -0.03
C GLN A 256 -2.07 13.29 1.33
N ASN A 257 -3.39 13.46 1.39
CA ASN A 257 -4.20 13.35 2.62
C ASN A 257 -3.92 14.45 3.67
N HIS A 258 -3.01 15.39 3.40
CA HIS A 258 -2.81 16.55 4.28
C HIS A 258 -4.05 17.46 4.26
N THR A 259 -4.26 18.20 5.34
CA THR A 259 -5.37 19.17 5.47
C THR A 259 -4.90 20.62 5.34
N GLY A 260 -5.78 21.55 4.95
CA GLY A 260 -5.40 22.96 4.84
C GLY A 260 -4.47 23.25 3.64
N SER A 261 -3.53 24.18 3.81
CA SER A 261 -2.78 24.79 2.68
C SER A 261 -1.76 23.88 2.00
N LEU A 262 -1.41 22.74 2.61
CA LEU A 262 -0.45 21.78 2.06
C LEU A 262 -1.15 20.52 1.51
N ALA A 263 -2.47 20.53 1.37
CA ALA A 263 -3.21 19.43 0.76
C ALA A 263 -2.96 19.38 -0.75
N CYS A 264 -2.53 18.22 -1.28
CA CYS A 264 -2.45 18.05 -2.73
C CYS A 264 -3.84 18.01 -3.38
N SER A 265 -3.94 18.50 -4.63
CA SER A 265 -5.19 18.45 -5.39
C SER A 265 -5.51 17.02 -5.82
N THR A 266 -6.67 16.51 -5.38
CA THR A 266 -7.19 15.17 -5.72
C THR A 266 -8.41 15.21 -6.65
N GLY A 267 -8.79 16.40 -7.11
CA GLY A 267 -9.96 16.66 -7.97
C GLY A 267 -9.70 16.48 -9.47
N ALA A 268 -10.36 17.29 -10.29
CA ALA A 268 -10.17 17.26 -11.75
C ALA A 268 -8.72 17.66 -12.15
N VAL A 269 -8.24 17.12 -13.28
CA VAL A 269 -6.95 17.46 -13.87
C VAL A 269 -6.98 18.93 -14.35
N PRO A 270 -5.89 19.72 -14.19
CA PRO A 270 -4.57 19.33 -13.70
C PRO A 270 -4.48 19.22 -12.17
N ARG A 271 -3.93 18.09 -11.70
CA ARG A 271 -3.75 17.79 -10.26
C ARG A 271 -2.45 18.37 -9.69
N GLY A 272 -1.59 18.93 -10.54
CA GLY A 272 -0.29 19.48 -10.16
C GLY A 272 0.84 18.44 -10.24
N ASP A 273 2.01 18.84 -9.76
CA ASP A 273 3.21 18.01 -9.75
C ASP A 273 3.25 17.27 -8.41
N TRP A 274 2.59 16.11 -8.36
CA TRP A 274 2.66 15.16 -7.25
C TRP A 274 2.40 13.73 -7.73
N ALA A 275 2.95 12.76 -7.01
CA ALA A 275 2.72 11.33 -7.18
C ALA A 275 2.48 10.65 -5.82
N THR A 276 1.90 9.45 -5.85
CA THR A 276 1.65 8.69 -4.63
C THR A 276 2.95 8.07 -4.11
N ALA A 277 3.69 7.33 -4.94
CA ALA A 277 4.96 6.73 -4.54
C ALA A 277 6.14 7.16 -5.43
N GLY A 278 7.35 7.22 -4.87
CA GLY A 278 8.57 7.29 -5.67
C GLY A 278 8.87 5.93 -6.31
N VAL A 279 9.11 4.93 -5.47
CA VAL A 279 9.39 3.55 -5.90
C VAL A 279 8.27 2.62 -5.44
N TYR A 280 7.75 1.80 -6.35
CA TYR A 280 6.80 0.74 -6.04
C TYR A 280 7.43 -0.63 -6.25
N GLY A 281 7.29 -1.53 -5.28
CA GLY A 281 7.89 -2.87 -5.33
C GLY A 281 7.01 -3.91 -4.63
N THR A 282 6.71 -5.00 -5.33
CA THR A 282 6.02 -6.15 -4.74
C THR A 282 6.31 -7.40 -5.56
N GLU A 283 6.34 -8.56 -4.92
CA GLU A 283 6.67 -9.84 -5.58
C GLU A 283 7.93 -9.76 -6.44
N SER A 284 8.94 -9.06 -5.94
CA SER A 284 10.21 -8.86 -6.64
C SER A 284 11.34 -9.49 -5.86
N THR A 285 12.34 -9.99 -6.58
CA THR A 285 13.47 -10.67 -5.97
C THR A 285 14.80 -10.31 -6.59
N ASN A 286 15.87 -10.29 -5.79
CA ASN A 286 17.22 -9.96 -6.25
C ASN A 286 17.26 -8.58 -6.95
N VAL A 287 16.90 -7.55 -6.20
CA VAL A 287 16.91 -6.16 -6.66
C VAL A 287 18.01 -5.39 -5.94
N GLN A 288 18.78 -4.62 -6.70
CA GLN A 288 19.85 -3.79 -6.18
C GLN A 288 19.60 -2.33 -6.53
N LEU A 289 19.52 -1.46 -5.52
CA LEU A 289 19.44 -0.01 -5.69
C LEU A 289 20.76 0.61 -5.20
N THR A 290 21.38 1.46 -6.01
CA THR A 290 22.68 2.05 -5.69
C THR A 290 22.75 3.52 -6.10
N ASP A 291 23.17 4.41 -5.21
CA ASP A 291 23.26 5.85 -5.48
C ASP A 291 21.91 6.43 -5.95
N ILE A 292 20.85 6.18 -5.17
CA ILE A 292 19.49 6.66 -5.46
C ILE A 292 19.06 7.69 -4.43
N ASP A 293 18.50 8.80 -4.89
CA ASP A 293 17.94 9.86 -4.02
C ASP A 293 16.41 9.91 -4.20
N VAL A 294 15.66 9.33 -3.27
CA VAL A 294 14.19 9.35 -3.25
C VAL A 294 13.74 10.42 -2.27
N HIS A 295 13.11 11.49 -2.76
CA HIS A 295 12.77 12.61 -1.89
C HIS A 295 11.60 13.49 -2.36
N GLY A 296 10.98 14.15 -1.38
CA GLY A 296 9.98 15.19 -1.66
C GLY A 296 8.68 14.67 -2.24
N LEU A 297 8.41 13.35 -2.17
CA LEU A 297 7.16 12.79 -2.66
C LEU A 297 5.99 13.27 -1.80
N ALA A 298 4.83 13.51 -2.40
CA ALA A 298 3.64 13.93 -1.67
C ALA A 298 3.13 12.86 -0.67
N SER A 299 3.46 11.58 -0.85
CA SER A 299 3.00 10.51 0.04
C SER A 299 4.12 9.54 0.44
N GLN A 300 4.28 8.42 -0.26
CA GLN A 300 5.30 7.42 0.03
C GLN A 300 6.60 7.74 -0.72
N GLY A 301 7.76 7.67 -0.05
CA GLY A 301 9.03 7.56 -0.75
C GLY A 301 9.10 6.23 -1.50
N MET A 302 8.94 5.14 -0.77
CA MET A 302 8.94 3.77 -1.24
C MET A 302 7.70 3.04 -0.73
N LEU A 303 6.86 2.52 -1.64
CA LEU A 303 5.75 1.62 -1.32
C LEU A 303 6.18 0.21 -1.70
N VAL A 304 6.80 -0.51 -0.76
CA VAL A 304 7.52 -1.75 -1.03
C VAL A 304 7.27 -2.80 0.04
N GLY A 305 6.68 -3.93 -0.36
CA GLY A 305 6.42 -5.08 0.50
C GLY A 305 6.28 -6.37 -0.31
N GLY A 306 6.43 -7.53 0.32
CA GLY A 306 6.41 -8.81 -0.39
C GLY A 306 7.64 -9.04 -1.26
N VAL A 307 8.79 -8.51 -0.84
CA VAL A 307 10.03 -8.58 -1.61
C VAL A 307 11.05 -9.53 -0.99
N SER A 308 12.03 -9.98 -1.77
CA SER A 308 13.10 -10.83 -1.26
C SER A 308 14.46 -10.52 -1.86
N ASN A 309 15.54 -10.66 -1.07
CA ASN A 309 16.91 -10.42 -1.55
C ASN A 309 17.09 -9.01 -2.16
N TRP A 310 16.60 -7.99 -1.45
CA TRP A 310 16.77 -6.59 -1.84
C TRP A 310 18.00 -5.99 -1.16
N THR A 311 18.81 -5.25 -1.92
CA THR A 311 19.97 -4.53 -1.39
C THR A 311 19.92 -3.07 -1.80
N MET A 312 20.13 -2.17 -0.85
CA MET A 312 20.23 -0.74 -1.06
C MET A 312 21.58 -0.25 -0.56
N THR A 313 22.31 0.46 -1.41
CA THR A 313 23.64 1.01 -1.08
C THR A 313 23.69 2.49 -1.44
N ARG A 314 24.04 3.37 -0.49
CA ARG A 314 24.08 4.83 -0.71
C ARG A 314 22.75 5.36 -1.24
N VAL A 315 21.66 5.01 -0.56
CA VAL A 315 20.30 5.44 -0.91
C VAL A 315 19.82 6.48 0.10
N LYS A 316 19.08 7.48 -0.36
CA LYS A 316 18.39 8.45 0.48
C LYS A 316 16.88 8.31 0.31
N ILE A 317 16.14 8.34 1.41
CA ILE A 317 14.68 8.34 1.47
C ILE A 317 14.27 9.49 2.38
N VAL A 318 14.09 10.68 1.80
CA VAL A 318 14.09 11.93 2.58
C VAL A 318 12.88 12.80 2.29
N GLY A 319 12.23 13.33 3.34
CA GLY A 319 11.24 14.40 3.19
C GLY A 319 10.00 14.00 2.39
N ASN A 320 9.54 12.75 2.54
CA ASN A 320 8.32 12.28 1.88
C ASN A 320 7.11 12.57 2.76
N GLY A 321 6.05 13.12 2.17
CA GLY A 321 4.94 13.75 2.86
C GLY A 321 4.16 12.84 3.80
N PHE A 322 4.15 11.52 3.59
CA PHE A 322 3.43 10.58 4.44
C PHE A 322 4.36 9.60 5.16
N VAL A 323 5.25 8.91 4.43
CA VAL A 323 6.10 7.84 4.99
C VAL A 323 7.31 7.61 4.08
N GLY A 324 8.45 7.21 4.66
CA GLY A 324 9.66 6.92 3.89
C GLY A 324 9.53 5.61 3.13
N TRP A 325 9.45 4.50 3.86
CA TRP A 325 9.18 3.16 3.33
C TRP A 325 7.90 2.61 3.96
N ASP A 326 6.97 2.18 3.12
CA ASP A 326 5.69 1.59 3.49
C ASP A 326 5.60 0.15 2.97
N GLY A 327 5.64 -0.81 3.90
CA GLY A 327 5.45 -2.23 3.62
C GLY A 327 4.01 -2.70 3.63
N ASP A 328 3.04 -1.85 3.94
CA ASP A 328 1.61 -2.20 3.93
C ASP A 328 0.97 -1.89 2.58
N LEU A 329 0.94 -2.89 1.69
CA LEU A 329 0.37 -2.75 0.35
C LEU A 329 -1.17 -2.75 0.29
N ARG A 330 -1.88 -2.70 1.45
CA ARG A 330 -3.35 -2.61 1.62
C ARG A 330 -4.21 -3.02 0.42
N GLY A 331 -4.58 -4.29 0.35
CA GLY A 331 -5.59 -4.75 -0.61
C GLY A 331 -5.16 -4.77 -2.09
N ARG A 332 -3.90 -4.43 -2.43
CA ARG A 332 -3.31 -4.66 -3.77
C ARG A 332 -2.92 -6.14 -4.03
N ALA A 333 -3.60 -7.08 -3.36
CA ALA A 333 -3.68 -8.53 -3.62
C ALA A 333 -2.38 -9.36 -3.69
N LYS A 334 -1.36 -9.06 -2.88
CA LYS A 334 -0.09 -9.84 -2.83
C LYS A 334 0.41 -9.99 -1.38
N PRO A 335 1.16 -11.05 -1.02
CA PRO A 335 1.69 -11.18 0.33
C PRO A 335 2.66 -10.02 0.62
N SER A 336 2.40 -9.24 1.67
CA SER A 336 3.27 -8.11 2.06
C SER A 336 4.53 -8.55 2.82
N SER A 337 4.61 -9.83 3.21
CA SER A 337 5.75 -10.33 3.99
C SER A 337 6.99 -10.49 3.15
N ASN A 338 8.07 -9.86 3.62
CA ASN A 338 9.38 -9.92 3.01
C ASN A 338 10.10 -11.22 3.42
N SER A 339 11.10 -11.61 2.63
CA SER A 339 11.90 -12.82 2.88
C SER A 339 13.32 -12.71 2.32
N GLY A 340 14.15 -13.74 2.51
CA GLY A 340 15.55 -13.68 2.08
C GLY A 340 16.33 -12.61 2.85
N THR A 341 17.28 -11.94 2.21
CA THR A 341 18.05 -10.85 2.84
C THR A 341 17.55 -9.49 2.37
N ILE A 342 17.19 -8.59 3.29
CA ILE A 342 16.88 -7.20 2.98
C ILE A 342 17.98 -6.33 3.60
N LYS A 343 18.89 -5.81 2.76
CA LYS A 343 20.11 -5.13 3.21
C LYS A 343 20.11 -3.65 2.86
N PHE A 344 20.46 -2.84 3.84
CA PHE A 344 20.68 -1.41 3.76
C PHE A 344 22.15 -1.14 4.13
N SER A 345 22.88 -0.45 3.25
CA SER A 345 24.25 -0.04 3.49
C SER A 345 24.43 1.44 3.17
N HIS A 346 24.83 2.26 4.14
CA HIS A 346 24.99 3.71 3.96
C HIS A 346 23.70 4.38 3.49
N VAL A 347 22.58 4.10 4.15
CA VAL A 347 21.25 4.61 3.76
C VAL A 347 20.80 5.70 4.72
N ASN A 348 20.23 6.80 4.21
CA ASN A 348 19.65 7.85 5.03
C ASN A 348 18.12 7.85 4.88
N ILE A 349 17.40 7.70 5.98
CA ILE A 349 15.94 7.71 6.05
C ILE A 349 15.52 8.81 7.01
N GLU A 350 15.20 9.98 6.47
CA GLU A 350 15.06 11.19 7.28
C GLU A 350 13.87 12.07 6.90
N TRP A 351 13.33 12.79 7.88
CA TRP A 351 12.28 13.81 7.67
C TRP A 351 11.00 13.31 6.99
N ASN A 352 10.73 12.01 7.01
CA ASN A 352 9.49 11.47 6.45
C ASN A 352 8.29 11.83 7.35
N GLY A 353 7.16 12.14 6.72
CA GLY A 353 6.03 12.84 7.34
C GLY A 353 6.10 14.36 7.21
N CYS A 354 7.07 14.91 6.46
CA CYS A 354 7.18 16.33 6.15
C CYS A 354 7.09 16.56 4.64
N VAL A 355 6.48 17.68 4.24
CA VAL A 355 6.54 18.18 2.87
C VAL A 355 7.93 18.76 2.61
N GLU A 356 8.49 18.55 1.42
CA GLU A 356 9.73 19.21 1.01
C GLU A 356 9.41 20.51 0.25
N THR A 357 10.18 21.57 0.48
CA THR A 357 10.16 22.73 -0.43
C THR A 357 10.90 22.39 -1.71
N TYR A 358 10.32 22.71 -2.86
CA TYR A 358 10.98 22.50 -4.15
C TYR A 358 11.33 23.84 -4.82
N PRO A 359 12.55 24.03 -5.35
CA PRO A 359 13.69 23.09 -5.37
C PRO A 359 14.59 23.18 -4.11
N GLY A 360 14.13 23.85 -3.04
CA GLY A 360 14.95 24.19 -1.86
C GLY A 360 15.41 23.00 -1.00
N ARG A 361 14.72 21.86 -1.08
CA ARG A 361 14.97 20.63 -0.30
C ARG A 361 14.91 20.81 1.22
N THR A 362 14.13 21.80 1.67
CA THR A 362 13.91 22.06 3.10
C THR A 362 12.61 21.39 3.55
N PRO A 363 12.64 20.53 4.58
CA PRO A 363 11.42 20.01 5.21
C PRO A 363 10.53 21.13 5.76
N SER A 364 9.23 21.01 5.56
CA SER A 364 8.19 21.96 5.94
C SER A 364 6.88 21.21 6.21
N GLY A 365 5.99 21.80 7.01
CA GLY A 365 4.64 21.24 7.17
C GLY A 365 4.60 19.80 7.67
N CYS A 366 5.48 19.45 8.60
CA CYS A 366 5.54 18.13 9.21
C CYS A 366 4.26 17.78 9.96
N TRP A 367 3.72 16.58 9.76
CA TRP A 367 2.43 16.17 10.31
C TRP A 367 2.43 14.67 10.64
N GLY A 368 2.22 14.37 11.92
CA GLY A 368 2.30 13.01 12.46
C GLY A 368 0.94 12.36 12.68
N GLN A 369 0.95 11.19 13.31
CA GLN A 369 -0.25 10.40 13.62
C GLN A 369 -1.34 11.16 14.39
N SER A 370 -0.95 12.13 15.23
CA SER A 370 -1.90 12.99 15.97
C SER A 370 -2.82 13.81 15.08
N VAL A 371 -2.48 13.98 13.80
CA VAL A 371 -3.24 14.74 12.80
C VAL A 371 -3.41 13.95 11.51
N THR A 372 -3.54 12.61 11.60
CA THR A 372 -3.78 11.65 10.50
C THR A 372 -2.59 11.33 9.58
N GLY A 373 -1.40 11.86 9.85
CA GLY A 373 -0.16 11.41 9.18
C GLY A 373 0.26 10.01 9.64
N TYR A 374 1.17 9.35 8.92
CA TYR A 374 1.80 8.10 9.40
C TYR A 374 3.21 8.42 9.92
N GLY A 375 4.07 8.95 9.06
CA GLY A 375 5.30 9.66 9.43
C GLY A 375 6.49 8.78 9.74
N ASP A 376 6.39 7.46 9.56
CA ASP A 376 7.49 6.54 9.81
C ASP A 376 8.59 6.71 8.76
N GLY A 377 9.83 6.49 9.17
CA GLY A 377 10.95 6.36 8.25
C GLY A 377 10.85 5.08 7.44
N LEU A 378 10.71 3.94 8.13
CA LEU A 378 10.47 2.63 7.54
C LEU A 378 9.45 1.89 8.39
N GLY A 379 8.25 1.68 7.84
CA GLY A 379 7.21 0.85 8.42
C GLY A 379 6.97 -0.40 7.58
N THR A 380 6.65 -1.50 8.24
CA THR A 380 6.29 -2.76 7.59
C THR A 380 4.96 -3.28 8.09
N TYR A 381 4.26 -4.07 7.27
CA TYR A 381 3.27 -5.01 7.79
C TYR A 381 3.98 -6.29 8.26
N GLN A 382 3.28 -7.43 8.40
CA GLN A 382 3.91 -8.72 8.66
C GLN A 382 5.12 -8.91 7.76
N THR A 383 6.30 -9.14 8.35
CA THR A 383 7.55 -9.24 7.60
C THR A 383 8.46 -10.32 8.16
N GLY A 384 9.01 -11.15 7.28
CA GLY A 384 10.08 -12.10 7.60
C GLY A 384 11.44 -11.63 7.08
N GLY A 385 12.33 -12.59 6.85
CA GLY A 385 13.65 -12.36 6.25
C GLY A 385 14.71 -11.78 7.20
N ASN A 386 15.93 -11.71 6.70
CA ASN A 386 17.09 -11.16 7.40
C ASN A 386 17.25 -9.69 7.02
N TRP A 387 16.83 -8.80 7.92
CA TRP A 387 17.01 -7.36 7.80
C TRP A 387 18.39 -6.97 8.31
N ILE A 388 19.17 -6.32 7.46
CA ILE A 388 20.54 -5.91 7.78
C ILE A 388 20.66 -4.42 7.52
N PHE A 389 20.93 -3.64 8.57
CA PHE A 389 21.18 -2.21 8.51
C PHE A 389 22.63 -1.94 8.88
N GLU A 390 23.42 -1.46 7.92
CA GLU A 390 24.83 -1.11 8.07
C GLU A 390 25.03 0.36 7.72
N ASP A 391 25.49 1.17 8.67
CA ASP A 391 25.69 2.62 8.43
C ASP A 391 24.41 3.32 7.96
N THR A 392 23.25 2.86 8.44
CA THR A 392 21.95 3.41 8.09
C THR A 392 21.55 4.45 9.13
N VAL A 393 21.09 5.61 8.69
CA VAL A 393 20.61 6.69 9.56
C VAL A 393 19.09 6.75 9.50
N PHE A 394 18.45 6.75 10.67
CA PHE A 394 17.03 7.07 10.83
C PHE A 394 16.91 8.33 11.69
N LYS A 395 16.41 9.44 11.13
CA LYS A 395 16.43 10.72 11.87
C LYS A 395 15.29 11.65 11.47
N HIS A 396 14.73 12.36 12.44
CA HIS A 396 13.75 13.44 12.21
C HIS A 396 12.48 13.03 11.44
N ASN A 397 12.21 11.73 11.31
CA ASN A 397 10.91 11.25 10.88
C ASN A 397 9.88 11.67 11.94
N VAL A 398 8.66 11.98 11.50
CA VAL A 398 7.63 12.56 12.39
C VAL A 398 7.06 11.50 13.35
N SER A 399 7.22 10.23 13.02
CA SER A 399 6.87 9.07 13.84
C SER A 399 8.12 8.18 14.01
N ASP A 400 8.00 6.86 13.92
CA ASP A 400 9.10 5.95 14.20
C ASP A 400 10.18 6.03 13.11
N GLY A 401 11.44 5.83 13.51
CA GLY A 401 12.54 5.71 12.54
C GLY A 401 12.45 4.39 11.78
N LEU A 402 12.54 3.30 12.55
CA LEU A 402 12.46 1.93 12.09
C LEU A 402 11.33 1.23 12.84
N ASP A 403 10.26 0.90 12.12
CA ASP A 403 9.11 0.14 12.58
C ASP A 403 9.05 -1.23 11.87
N LEU A 404 9.57 -2.24 12.57
CA LEU A 404 9.44 -3.66 12.22
C LEU A 404 8.51 -4.38 13.22
N LEU A 405 7.46 -3.71 13.70
CA LEU A 405 6.53 -4.20 14.72
C LEU A 405 5.97 -5.60 14.41
N TYR A 406 5.77 -5.91 13.13
CA TYR A 406 5.18 -7.17 12.67
C TYR A 406 6.21 -8.17 12.14
N ALA A 407 7.45 -8.11 12.63
CA ALA A 407 8.44 -9.16 12.36
C ALA A 407 7.90 -10.54 12.79
N ASP A 408 7.84 -11.50 11.87
CA ASP A 408 7.18 -12.80 12.09
C ASP A 408 8.07 -13.88 12.72
N GLY A 409 9.34 -13.54 12.99
CA GLY A 409 10.32 -14.44 13.60
C GLY A 409 10.97 -15.45 12.65
N THR A 410 10.67 -15.42 11.35
CA THR A 410 11.28 -16.34 10.35
C THR A 410 12.69 -15.93 9.89
N GLY A 411 13.21 -14.83 10.40
CA GLY A 411 14.54 -14.32 10.07
C GLY A 411 15.21 -13.58 11.24
N SER A 412 16.02 -12.58 10.93
CA SER A 412 16.81 -11.83 11.91
C SER A 412 16.82 -10.34 11.60
N VAL A 413 17.09 -9.52 12.61
CA VAL A 413 17.31 -8.08 12.44
C VAL A 413 18.71 -7.77 12.98
N THR A 414 19.58 -7.27 12.11
CA THR A 414 20.96 -6.87 12.43
C THR A 414 21.10 -5.37 12.22
N VAL A 415 21.56 -4.68 13.25
CA VAL A 415 21.72 -3.21 13.26
C VAL A 415 23.16 -2.90 13.62
N ASN A 416 23.92 -2.37 12.66
CA ASN A 416 25.35 -2.06 12.79
C ASN A 416 25.60 -0.59 12.43
N ARG A 417 26.09 0.19 13.40
CA ARG A 417 26.40 1.62 13.24
C ARG A 417 25.20 2.43 12.72
N VAL A 418 24.11 2.44 13.49
CA VAL A 418 22.83 3.09 13.16
C VAL A 418 22.53 4.23 14.13
#